data_AF-A0A836U9Q4-F1
#
_entry.id   AF-A0A836U9Q4-F1
#
_cell.length_a   1.000
_cell.length_b   1.000
_cell.length_c   1.000
_cell.angle_alpha   90.00
_cell.angle_beta   90.00
_cell.angle_gamma   90.00
#
_symmetry.space_group_name_H-M   'P 1'
#
loop_
_entity.id
_entity.type
_entity.pdbx_description
1 polymer ?
#
loop_
_entity_poly.entity_id
_entity_poly.type
_entity_poly.pdbx_seq_one_letter_code
_entity_poly.pdbx_strand_id
1 'polypeptide(L)'
;MMAWGMRTNGRTGQSIDYHNWTEAFRALPLTDLAGNTGREMKFWQDWLAHPNDDEYWNEVNTDRRFDEIEVPSLIMGGWYDLYAADAFDNFTGLRERGGSELARGSKLIVGPWPHALSTSTKTGDIDFGAASMLDLDSIERDWFDRWLKGDASAQEAAPLRLFVMGINQWRDEQEWPLARTDWQSWNLRSEGGANSSSGDGRLSLKSACDEPADRFTYDPEMPVQTLGGNNCCSPEIVPWGPYDQRPAEARNDVLCYTTAVLEENLEVTGPIHLRLFAETDGLDTDWTAMLVDVSPTGYAKNLCDGIIRARYR
;
A
#
# COMPACT_ATOMS: atom_id res chain seq x y z
N MET A 1 1.43 -0.73 12.98
CA MET A 1 0.79 0.11 14.03
C MET A 1 1.31 -0.13 15.45
N MET A 2 1.46 -1.37 15.93
CA MET A 2 1.93 -1.65 17.30
C MET A 2 3.27 -0.96 17.67
N ALA A 3 4.31 -1.12 16.84
CA ALA A 3 5.61 -0.49 17.08
C ALA A 3 5.54 1.04 17.13
N TRP A 4 4.72 1.66 16.27
CA TRP A 4 4.44 3.09 16.31
C TRP A 4 3.77 3.48 17.63
N GLY A 5 2.73 2.74 18.01
CA GLY A 5 2.01 2.90 19.26
C GLY A 5 2.92 2.87 20.48
N MET A 6 3.83 1.89 20.53
CA MET A 6 4.82 1.82 21.60
C MET A 6 5.72 3.06 21.61
N ARG A 7 6.20 3.51 20.44
CA ARG A 7 7.06 4.70 20.32
C ARG A 7 6.36 5.98 20.78
N THR A 8 5.06 6.11 20.53
CA THR A 8 4.27 7.32 20.85
C THR A 8 3.55 7.24 22.19
N ASN A 9 3.61 6.11 22.90
CA ASN A 9 2.97 5.92 24.21
C ASN A 9 3.73 6.64 25.35
N GLY A 10 3.71 7.97 25.35
CA GLY A 10 4.34 8.83 26.36
C GLY A 10 4.37 10.30 25.95
N ARG A 11 4.95 11.15 26.80
CA ARG A 11 5.14 12.59 26.48
C ARG A 11 6.28 12.85 25.49
N THR A 12 7.17 11.88 25.32
CA THR A 12 8.32 11.91 24.42
C THR A 12 8.38 10.60 23.64
N GLY A 13 9.15 10.55 22.55
CA GLY A 13 9.45 9.29 21.87
C GLY A 13 10.02 8.27 22.85
N GLN A 14 9.41 7.09 22.89
CA GLN A 14 9.84 5.97 23.71
C GLN A 14 10.70 5.01 22.89
N SER A 15 11.68 4.36 23.53
CA SER A 15 12.33 3.19 22.91
C SER A 15 11.28 2.12 22.61
N ILE A 16 11.48 1.35 21.55
CA ILE A 16 10.66 0.19 21.18
C ILE A 16 11.47 -1.10 21.22
N ASP A 17 12.64 -1.07 21.89
CA ASP A 17 13.48 -2.24 22.05
C ASP A 17 12.68 -3.32 22.80
N TYR A 18 12.37 -4.38 22.06
CA TYR A 18 11.63 -5.52 22.57
C TYR A 18 12.33 -6.79 22.08
N HIS A 19 12.57 -7.70 23.01
CA HIS A 19 13.48 -8.82 22.79
C HIS A 19 12.92 -9.90 21.86
N ASN A 20 11.59 -9.95 21.63
CA ASN A 20 10.98 -10.98 20.79
C ASN A 20 9.72 -10.53 20.04
N TRP A 21 9.85 -9.62 19.07
CA TRP A 21 8.72 -9.13 18.27
C TRP A 21 7.90 -10.23 17.60
N THR A 22 8.55 -11.33 17.19
CA THR A 22 7.87 -12.49 16.60
C THR A 22 6.88 -13.13 17.57
N GLU A 23 7.25 -13.30 18.84
CA GLU A 23 6.35 -13.83 19.86
C GLU A 23 5.22 -12.85 20.19
N ALA A 24 5.52 -11.55 20.27
CA ALA A 24 4.49 -10.54 20.46
C ALA A 24 3.42 -10.63 19.36
N PHE A 25 3.81 -10.64 18.08
CA PHE A 25 2.84 -10.72 16.98
C PHE A 25 2.02 -12.01 16.92
N ARG A 26 2.45 -13.07 17.62
CA ARG A 26 1.68 -14.32 17.76
C ARG A 26 0.69 -14.30 18.93
N ALA A 27 0.68 -13.25 19.75
CA ALA A 27 -0.21 -13.16 20.89
C ALA A 27 -1.68 -13.05 20.46
N LEU A 28 -2.50 -13.95 21.01
CA LEU A 28 -3.95 -13.94 20.87
C LEU A 28 -4.59 -14.08 22.27
N PRO A 29 -5.70 -13.35 22.55
CA PRO A 29 -6.34 -12.35 21.68
C PRO A 29 -5.49 -11.08 21.48
N LEU A 30 -5.73 -10.33 20.41
CA LEU A 30 -5.00 -9.08 20.09
C LEU A 30 -5.08 -8.01 21.20
N THR A 31 -6.06 -8.11 22.09
CA THR A 31 -6.18 -7.26 23.29
C THR A 31 -4.99 -7.43 24.23
N ASP A 32 -4.38 -8.61 24.26
CA ASP A 32 -3.29 -8.94 25.19
C ASP A 32 -1.93 -8.50 24.63
N LEU A 33 -1.86 -8.15 23.34
CA LEU A 33 -0.64 -7.73 22.65
C LEU A 33 0.06 -6.55 23.37
N ALA A 34 -0.71 -5.53 23.76
CA ALA A 34 -0.21 -4.39 24.53
C ALA A 34 0.44 -4.84 25.85
N GLY A 35 -0.30 -5.62 26.65
CA GLY A 35 0.19 -6.16 27.92
C GLY A 35 1.43 -7.03 27.78
N ASN A 36 1.48 -7.89 26.76
CA ASN A 36 2.61 -8.80 26.48
C ASN A 36 3.89 -8.04 26.08
N THR A 37 3.76 -6.85 25.50
CA THR A 37 4.90 -5.94 25.26
C THR A 37 5.28 -5.09 26.48
N GLY A 38 4.64 -5.30 27.62
CA GLY A 38 4.88 -4.56 28.87
C GLY A 38 4.36 -3.13 28.83
N ARG A 39 3.40 -2.81 27.96
CA ARG A 39 2.85 -1.45 27.81
C ARG A 39 1.35 -1.41 27.94
N GLU A 40 0.87 -0.43 28.70
CA GLU A 40 -0.53 -0.05 28.65
C GLU A 40 -0.72 1.03 27.57
N MET A 41 -1.46 0.72 26.51
CA MET A 41 -1.76 1.64 25.41
C MET A 41 -3.27 1.80 25.30
N LYS A 42 -3.81 2.89 25.84
CA LYS A 42 -5.27 3.11 25.86
C LYS A 42 -5.87 3.18 24.46
N PHE A 43 -5.22 3.93 23.56
CA PHE A 43 -5.68 4.04 22.17
C PHE A 43 -5.81 2.67 21.48
N TRP A 44 -4.95 1.69 21.83
CA TRP A 44 -5.00 0.35 21.27
C TRP A 44 -6.26 -0.40 21.72
N GLN A 45 -6.62 -0.26 23.00
CA GLN A 45 -7.86 -0.83 23.53
C GLN A 45 -9.09 -0.18 22.89
N ASP A 46 -9.06 1.15 22.73
CA ASP A 46 -10.14 1.89 22.07
C ASP A 46 -10.30 1.42 20.62
N TRP A 47 -9.22 1.32 19.85
CA TRP A 47 -9.28 0.84 18.45
C TRP A 47 -9.81 -0.58 18.34
N LEU A 48 -9.40 -1.49 19.23
CA LEU A 48 -9.91 -2.86 19.24
C LEU A 48 -11.39 -2.96 19.65
N ALA A 49 -11.92 -1.98 20.39
CA ALA A 49 -13.34 -1.89 20.72
C ALA A 49 -14.19 -1.41 19.53
N HIS A 50 -13.58 -0.82 18.50
CA HIS A 50 -14.21 -0.29 17.30
C HIS A 50 -13.74 -1.01 16.02
N PRO A 51 -13.99 -2.32 15.86
CA PRO A 51 -13.50 -3.10 14.72
C PRO A 51 -14.24 -2.78 13.40
N ASN A 52 -15.39 -2.11 13.46
CA ASN A 52 -16.20 -1.73 12.31
C ASN A 52 -16.07 -0.23 12.06
N ASP A 53 -16.37 0.20 10.84
CA ASP A 53 -16.51 1.61 10.50
C ASP A 53 -17.78 2.20 11.12
N ASP A 54 -17.66 2.67 12.37
CA ASP A 54 -18.74 3.17 13.22
C ASP A 54 -18.60 4.66 13.55
N GLU A 55 -19.36 5.16 14.51
CA GLU A 55 -19.37 6.57 14.91
C GLU A 55 -17.99 7.05 15.39
N TYR A 56 -17.20 6.17 16.03
CA TYR A 56 -15.85 6.48 16.50
C TYR A 56 -14.95 6.88 15.33
N TRP A 57 -14.97 6.11 14.24
CA TRP A 57 -14.18 6.42 13.05
C TRP A 57 -14.78 7.57 12.23
N ASN A 58 -16.11 7.70 12.21
CA ASN A 58 -16.79 8.79 11.50
C ASN A 58 -16.39 10.18 12.02
N GLU A 59 -16.04 10.30 13.30
CA GLU A 59 -15.64 11.57 13.90
C GLU A 59 -14.36 12.13 13.26
N VAL A 60 -13.41 11.24 12.91
CA VAL A 60 -12.06 11.59 12.45
C VAL A 60 -11.82 11.35 10.95
N ASN A 61 -12.75 10.69 10.26
CA ASN A 61 -12.62 10.38 8.84
C ASN A 61 -12.79 11.64 7.98
N THR A 62 -11.69 12.12 7.39
CA THR A 62 -11.66 13.29 6.51
C THR A 62 -12.23 13.05 5.12
N ASP A 63 -12.28 11.80 4.66
CA ASP A 63 -12.74 11.46 3.31
C ASP A 63 -14.22 11.81 3.09
N ARG A 64 -14.97 11.87 4.19
CA ARG A 64 -16.39 12.24 4.26
C ARG A 64 -16.62 13.75 4.27
N ARG A 65 -15.58 14.57 4.36
CA ARG A 65 -15.65 16.01 4.63
C ARG A 65 -14.73 16.84 3.74
N PHE A 66 -14.41 16.35 2.54
CA PHE A 66 -13.59 17.11 1.59
C PHE A 66 -14.22 18.46 1.22
N ASP A 67 -15.55 18.56 1.22
CA ASP A 67 -16.31 19.79 0.97
C ASP A 67 -16.16 20.85 2.08
N GLU A 68 -15.73 20.46 3.27
CA GLU A 68 -15.39 21.39 4.35
C GLU A 68 -13.97 21.98 4.19
N ILE A 69 -13.14 21.43 3.30
CA ILE A 69 -11.76 21.87 3.08
C ILE A 69 -11.72 22.95 2.00
N GLU A 70 -11.42 24.18 2.40
CA GLU A 70 -11.37 25.35 1.50
C GLU A 70 -9.96 25.81 1.13
N VAL A 71 -8.91 25.13 1.63
CA VAL A 71 -7.50 25.49 1.42
C VAL A 71 -6.80 24.54 0.46
N PRO A 72 -5.82 25.02 -0.34
CA PRO A 72 -5.05 24.18 -1.24
C PRO A 72 -4.11 23.27 -0.44
N SER A 73 -3.97 22.02 -0.86
CA SER A 73 -3.08 21.03 -0.24
C SER A 73 -2.00 20.53 -1.21
N LEU A 74 -0.77 20.38 -0.70
CA LEU A 74 0.29 19.67 -1.36
C LEU A 74 0.48 18.34 -0.64
N ILE A 75 0.09 17.26 -1.30
CA ILE A 75 0.18 15.90 -0.77
C ILE A 75 1.47 15.27 -1.30
N MET A 76 2.22 14.62 -0.43
CA MET A 76 3.43 13.88 -0.78
C MET A 76 3.30 12.47 -0.22
N GLY A 77 3.52 11.47 -1.07
CA GLY A 77 3.40 10.06 -0.71
C GLY A 77 4.42 9.19 -1.43
N GLY A 78 4.36 7.88 -1.17
CA GLY A 78 5.24 6.90 -1.79
C GLY A 78 4.48 5.64 -2.19
N TRP A 79 4.93 4.96 -3.26
CA TRP A 79 4.34 3.69 -3.70
C TRP A 79 4.40 2.59 -2.64
N TYR A 80 5.37 2.66 -1.73
CA TYR A 80 5.53 1.72 -0.62
C TYR A 80 5.29 2.38 0.75
N ASP A 81 4.59 3.52 0.77
CA ASP A 81 4.14 4.16 2.01
C ASP A 81 2.80 3.57 2.47
N LEU A 82 2.60 3.48 3.79
CA LEU A 82 1.36 2.91 4.35
C LEU A 82 0.09 3.66 3.92
N TYR A 83 0.21 4.95 3.59
CA TYR A 83 -0.89 5.79 3.14
C TYR A 83 -0.92 5.95 1.61
N ALA A 84 -0.29 5.04 0.85
CA ALA A 84 -0.23 5.14 -0.60
C ALA A 84 -1.62 5.32 -1.23
N ALA A 85 -2.60 4.50 -0.85
CA ALA A 85 -3.98 4.61 -1.33
C ALA A 85 -4.62 5.94 -0.88
N ASP A 86 -4.50 6.26 0.41
CA ASP A 86 -5.09 7.48 0.99
C ASP A 86 -4.53 8.75 0.36
N ALA A 87 -3.27 8.76 -0.08
CA ALA A 87 -2.68 9.91 -0.78
C ALA A 87 -3.40 10.20 -2.11
N PHE A 88 -3.76 9.15 -2.85
CA PHE A 88 -4.55 9.26 -4.08
C PHE A 88 -6.01 9.60 -3.81
N ASP A 89 -6.61 9.02 -2.77
CA ASP A 89 -7.99 9.31 -2.37
C ASP A 89 -8.15 10.76 -1.89
N ASN A 90 -7.19 11.27 -1.10
CA ASN A 90 -7.14 12.67 -0.69
C ASN A 90 -6.96 13.61 -1.88
N PHE A 91 -6.05 13.29 -2.80
CA PHE A 91 -5.84 14.09 -4.01
C PHE A 91 -7.11 14.18 -4.85
N THR A 92 -7.72 13.04 -5.15
CA THR A 92 -8.93 12.94 -5.97
C THR A 92 -10.11 13.61 -5.25
N GLY A 93 -10.29 13.32 -3.96
CA GLY A 93 -11.33 13.88 -3.11
C GLY A 93 -11.29 15.41 -3.04
N LEU A 94 -10.11 16.00 -2.81
CA LEU A 94 -9.95 17.46 -2.81
C LEU A 94 -10.18 18.07 -4.20
N ARG A 95 -9.65 17.45 -5.26
CA ARG A 95 -9.78 17.91 -6.65
C ARG A 95 -11.22 17.96 -7.13
N GLU A 96 -12.03 16.99 -6.72
CA GLU A 96 -13.43 16.86 -7.12
C GLU A 96 -14.39 17.58 -6.17
N ARG A 97 -14.20 17.41 -4.86
CA ARG A 97 -15.18 17.76 -3.82
C ARG A 97 -14.73 18.87 -2.89
N GLY A 98 -13.51 19.39 -3.01
CA GLY A 98 -13.01 20.49 -2.19
C GLY A 98 -13.97 21.67 -2.10
N GLY A 99 -14.13 22.27 -0.91
CA GLY A 99 -15.07 23.35 -0.63
C GLY A 99 -14.85 24.63 -1.43
N SER A 100 -13.64 24.82 -2.00
CA SER A 100 -13.28 26.00 -2.79
C SER A 100 -12.52 25.64 -4.07
N GLU A 101 -12.41 26.60 -5.00
CA GLU A 101 -11.55 26.47 -6.17
C GLU A 101 -10.06 26.31 -5.78
N LEU A 102 -9.64 26.93 -4.67
CA LEU A 102 -8.30 26.80 -4.13
C LEU A 102 -8.02 25.37 -3.66
N ALA A 103 -8.93 24.79 -2.87
CA ALA A 103 -8.83 23.40 -2.41
C ALA A 103 -8.81 22.43 -3.58
N ARG A 104 -9.65 22.68 -4.60
CA ARG A 104 -9.61 21.90 -5.83
C ARG A 104 -8.28 22.03 -6.57
N GLY A 105 -7.52 23.10 -6.39
CA GLY A 105 -6.15 23.28 -6.90
C GLY A 105 -5.05 22.44 -6.23
N SER A 106 -5.40 21.48 -5.36
CA SER A 106 -4.46 20.61 -4.65
C SER A 106 -3.60 19.76 -5.59
N LYS A 107 -2.42 19.36 -5.11
CA LYS A 107 -1.40 18.64 -5.86
C LYS A 107 -0.93 17.38 -5.12
N LEU A 108 -0.41 16.41 -5.87
CA LEU A 108 0.14 15.16 -5.34
C LEU A 108 1.49 14.81 -6.00
N ILE A 109 2.46 14.41 -5.17
CA ILE A 109 3.76 13.87 -5.59
C ILE A 109 3.91 12.47 -5.01
N VAL A 110 4.17 11.47 -5.87
CA VAL A 110 4.39 10.07 -5.45
C VAL A 110 5.71 9.53 -5.98
N GLY A 111 6.64 9.28 -5.07
CA GLY A 111 7.92 8.63 -5.38
C GLY A 111 7.93 7.13 -5.07
N PRO A 112 9.03 6.41 -5.37
CA PRO A 112 9.18 4.99 -5.04
C PRO A 112 9.63 4.81 -3.59
N TRP A 113 9.07 5.60 -2.69
CA TRP A 113 9.53 5.73 -1.31
C TRP A 113 8.69 4.90 -0.35
N PRO A 114 9.27 4.50 0.80
CA PRO A 114 8.51 4.04 1.95
C PRO A 114 8.02 5.26 2.76
N HIS A 115 7.65 5.07 4.02
CA HIS A 115 7.21 6.16 4.90
C HIS A 115 8.23 7.30 5.09
N ALA A 116 9.53 7.01 5.00
CA ALA A 116 10.57 8.03 5.00
C ALA A 116 10.76 8.59 3.57
N LEU A 117 9.88 9.50 3.16
CA LEU A 117 9.82 10.05 1.80
C LEU A 117 11.13 10.71 1.38
N SER A 118 11.65 10.34 0.19
CA SER A 118 12.80 10.98 -0.45
C SER A 118 14.06 11.09 0.43
N THR A 119 14.33 10.10 1.28
CA THR A 119 15.52 10.07 2.17
C THR A 119 16.66 9.20 1.66
N SER A 120 16.38 8.31 0.70
CA SER A 120 17.31 7.34 0.14
C SER A 120 16.89 6.98 -1.29
N THR A 121 17.87 6.72 -2.17
CA THR A 121 17.60 6.18 -3.51
C THR A 121 17.13 4.73 -3.44
N LYS A 122 17.44 4.06 -2.34
CA LYS A 122 17.09 2.66 -2.06
C LYS A 122 15.86 2.56 -1.18
N THR A 123 14.89 1.75 -1.62
CA THR A 123 13.71 1.33 -0.87
C THR A 123 13.65 -0.20 -0.90
N GLY A 124 13.53 -0.85 0.26
CA GLY A 124 13.65 -2.31 0.35
C GLY A 124 14.97 -2.81 -0.24
N ASP A 125 14.92 -3.79 -1.13
CA ASP A 125 16.08 -4.33 -1.84
C ASP A 125 16.51 -3.50 -3.07
N ILE A 126 15.67 -2.58 -3.54
CA ILE A 126 15.81 -1.94 -4.85
C ILE A 126 16.35 -0.52 -4.73
N ASP A 127 17.40 -0.23 -5.51
CA ASP A 127 17.88 1.13 -5.75
C ASP A 127 17.17 1.71 -6.98
N PHE A 128 16.35 2.74 -6.77
CA PHE A 128 15.63 3.45 -7.83
C PHE A 128 16.47 4.54 -8.51
N GLY A 129 17.72 4.73 -8.04
CA GLY A 129 18.70 5.65 -8.60
C GLY A 129 18.54 7.09 -8.12
N ALA A 130 19.56 7.92 -8.31
CA ALA A 130 19.58 9.30 -7.83
C ALA A 130 18.41 10.15 -8.35
N ALA A 131 17.86 9.82 -9.53
CA ALA A 131 16.72 10.51 -10.10
C ALA A 131 15.41 10.31 -9.31
N SER A 132 15.31 9.30 -8.43
CA SER A 132 14.15 9.09 -7.58
C SER A 132 14.06 10.08 -6.41
N MET A 133 15.11 10.86 -6.17
CA MET A 133 15.20 11.80 -5.07
C MET A 133 14.68 13.17 -5.50
N LEU A 134 13.84 13.76 -4.65
CA LEU A 134 13.41 15.15 -4.71
C LEU A 134 13.80 15.88 -3.41
N ASP A 135 14.14 17.15 -3.54
CA ASP A 135 14.27 18.07 -2.41
C ASP A 135 12.86 18.51 -1.96
N LEU A 136 12.23 17.70 -1.11
CA LEU A 136 10.86 17.93 -0.65
C LEU A 136 10.75 19.22 0.17
N ASP A 137 11.78 19.56 0.95
CA ASP A 137 11.81 20.79 1.76
C ASP A 137 11.78 22.04 0.86
N SER A 138 12.52 22.03 -0.25
CA SER A 138 12.46 23.12 -1.22
C SER A 138 11.09 23.21 -1.88
N ILE A 139 10.49 22.08 -2.25
CA ILE A 139 9.16 22.04 -2.87
C ILE A 139 8.08 22.56 -1.90
N GLU A 140 8.14 22.15 -0.63
CA GLU A 140 7.24 22.60 0.42
C GLU A 140 7.39 24.11 0.67
N ARG A 141 8.61 24.61 0.75
CA ARG A 141 8.87 26.06 0.90
C ARG A 141 8.28 26.85 -0.27
N ASP A 142 8.51 26.41 -1.49
CA ASP A 142 8.00 27.10 -2.69
C ASP A 142 6.46 27.08 -2.74
N TRP A 143 5.84 26.00 -2.25
CA TRP A 143 4.39 25.91 -2.07
C TRP A 143 3.86 26.94 -1.07
N PHE A 144 4.49 27.06 0.10
CA PHE A 144 4.10 28.06 1.09
C PHE A 144 4.35 29.49 0.61
N ASP A 145 5.46 29.75 -0.08
CA ASP A 145 5.75 31.08 -0.63
C ASP A 145 4.68 31.52 -1.64
N ARG A 146 4.19 30.60 -2.48
CA ARG A 146 3.06 30.85 -3.38
C ARG A 146 1.80 31.28 -2.61
N TRP A 147 1.38 30.48 -1.63
CA TRP A 147 0.06 30.66 -1.00
C TRP A 147 0.04 31.66 0.14
N LEU A 148 1.15 31.82 0.86
CA LEU A 148 1.25 32.69 2.04
C LEU A 148 1.91 34.04 1.73
N LYS A 149 2.78 34.12 0.71
CA LYS A 149 3.44 35.38 0.30
C LYS A 149 2.94 35.91 -1.04
N GLY A 150 2.08 35.17 -1.75
CA GLY A 150 1.58 35.56 -3.07
C GLY A 150 2.63 35.50 -4.17
N ASP A 151 3.69 34.70 -3.98
CA ASP A 151 4.74 34.57 -4.98
C ASP A 151 4.25 33.72 -6.18
N ALA A 152 3.93 34.40 -7.27
CA ALA A 152 3.52 33.78 -8.52
C ALA A 152 4.71 33.44 -9.45
N SER A 153 5.96 33.59 -9.00
CA SER A 153 7.15 33.33 -9.81
C SER A 153 7.38 31.84 -10.09
N ALA A 154 6.83 30.96 -9.25
CA ALA A 154 6.85 29.52 -9.47
C ALA A 154 5.98 29.13 -10.67
N GLN A 155 6.57 28.42 -11.63
CA GLN A 155 5.88 27.90 -12.81
C GLN A 155 4.72 26.99 -12.39
N GLU A 156 3.60 27.08 -13.10
CA GLU A 156 2.45 26.22 -12.87
C GLU A 156 2.79 24.77 -13.22
N ALA A 157 3.20 24.00 -12.20
CA ALA A 157 3.47 22.57 -12.34
C ALA A 157 2.17 21.77 -12.43
N ALA A 158 2.22 20.62 -13.11
CA ALA A 158 1.11 19.68 -13.18
C ALA A 158 0.59 19.29 -11.77
N PRO A 159 -0.71 18.98 -11.63
CA PRO A 159 -1.29 18.67 -10.33
C PRO A 159 -0.82 17.31 -9.79
N LEU A 160 -0.41 16.39 -10.64
CA LEU A 160 0.07 15.06 -10.25
C LEU A 160 1.47 14.82 -10.80
N ARG A 161 2.37 14.33 -9.95
CA ARG A 161 3.74 13.96 -10.34
C ARG A 161 4.08 12.58 -9.79
N LEU A 162 4.34 11.64 -10.69
CA LEU A 162 4.54 10.23 -10.36
C LEU A 162 5.96 9.80 -10.74
N PHE A 163 6.60 9.01 -9.89
CA PHE A 163 7.78 8.26 -10.29
C PHE A 163 7.35 6.91 -10.87
N VAL A 164 7.53 6.73 -12.18
CA VAL A 164 7.17 5.49 -12.87
C VAL A 164 8.28 4.47 -12.67
N MET A 165 8.02 3.49 -11.79
CA MET A 165 8.94 2.39 -11.51
C MET A 165 9.14 1.50 -12.75
N GLY A 166 10.30 0.86 -12.86
CA GLY A 166 10.69 0.06 -14.03
C GLY A 166 11.53 0.89 -15.00
N ILE A 167 10.97 1.96 -15.55
CA ILE A 167 11.75 2.95 -16.34
C ILE A 167 12.50 3.97 -15.45
N ASN A 168 12.10 4.07 -14.18
CA ASN A 168 12.68 4.93 -13.14
C ASN A 168 12.75 6.42 -13.54
N GLN A 169 11.60 6.97 -13.94
CA GLN A 169 11.49 8.36 -14.40
C GLN A 169 10.29 9.06 -13.77
N TRP A 170 10.46 10.35 -13.46
CA TRP A 170 9.36 11.22 -13.07
C TRP A 170 8.51 11.59 -14.29
N ARG A 171 7.19 11.51 -14.12
CA ARG A 171 6.22 11.89 -15.13
C ARG A 171 5.13 12.76 -14.51
N ASP A 172 4.85 13.86 -15.17
CA ASP A 172 3.81 14.81 -14.79
C ASP A 172 2.48 14.40 -15.45
N GLU A 173 1.40 14.46 -14.69
CA GLU A 173 0.07 13.99 -15.06
C GLU A 173 -1.00 15.00 -14.60
N GLN A 174 -2.18 14.93 -15.21
CA GLN A 174 -3.26 15.91 -14.95
C GLN A 174 -4.33 15.40 -13.99
N GLU A 175 -4.51 14.09 -13.88
CA GLU A 175 -5.59 13.48 -13.12
C GLU A 175 -5.22 12.08 -12.63
N TRP A 176 -5.95 11.60 -11.63
CA TRP A 176 -5.89 10.24 -11.13
C TRP A 176 -7.32 9.68 -11.03
N PRO A 177 -7.61 8.47 -11.53
CA PRO A 177 -6.74 7.65 -12.40
C PRO A 177 -6.37 8.39 -13.70
N LEU A 178 -5.36 7.89 -14.43
CA LEU A 178 -4.93 8.58 -15.66
C LEU A 178 -6.04 8.53 -16.74
N ALA A 179 -6.27 9.64 -17.43
CA ALA A 179 -7.28 9.76 -18.51
C ALA A 179 -7.21 8.64 -19.56
N ARG A 180 -5.98 8.21 -19.84
CA ARG A 180 -5.64 7.24 -20.87
C ARG A 180 -5.57 5.80 -20.36
N THR A 181 -6.01 5.53 -19.14
CA THR A 181 -6.00 4.18 -18.57
C THR A 181 -6.87 3.26 -19.41
N ASP A 182 -6.25 2.21 -19.95
CA ASP A 182 -6.94 1.06 -20.52
C ASP A 182 -7.24 0.05 -19.41
N TRP A 183 -8.49 -0.02 -18.98
CA TRP A 183 -8.91 -0.90 -17.89
C TRP A 183 -8.99 -2.34 -18.38
N GLN A 184 -7.98 -3.14 -18.00
CA GLN A 184 -7.86 -4.55 -18.40
C GLN A 184 -8.25 -5.50 -17.27
N SER A 185 -8.88 -6.61 -17.62
CA SER A 185 -9.17 -7.71 -16.70
C SER A 185 -8.28 -8.90 -17.01
N TRP A 186 -7.32 -9.16 -16.12
CA TRP A 186 -6.47 -10.34 -16.15
C TRP A 186 -7.09 -11.43 -15.26
N ASN A 187 -7.50 -12.52 -15.87
CA ASN A 187 -8.20 -13.62 -15.22
C ASN A 187 -7.19 -14.60 -14.62
N LEU A 188 -7.48 -15.06 -13.41
CA LEU A 188 -6.78 -16.18 -12.75
C LEU A 188 -7.21 -17.49 -13.43
N ARG A 189 -6.25 -18.30 -13.89
CA ARG A 189 -6.46 -19.55 -14.64
C ARG A 189 -5.56 -20.65 -14.08
N SER A 190 -6.05 -21.89 -14.02
CA SER A 190 -5.26 -23.05 -13.58
C SER A 190 -5.95 -24.37 -13.99
N GLU A 191 -5.24 -25.49 -13.91
CA GLU A 191 -5.85 -26.83 -13.93
C GLU A 191 -6.09 -27.34 -12.49
N GLY A 192 -6.24 -26.41 -11.53
CA GLY A 192 -6.47 -26.67 -10.10
C GLY A 192 -5.20 -26.86 -9.28
N GLY A 193 -4.05 -26.44 -9.82
CA GLY A 193 -2.72 -26.62 -9.24
C GLY A 193 -1.93 -25.32 -9.07
N ALA A 194 -2.58 -24.19 -8.80
CA ALA A 194 -1.90 -22.89 -8.67
C ALA A 194 -1.07 -22.74 -7.37
N ASN A 195 -1.01 -23.76 -6.51
CA ASN A 195 -0.26 -23.72 -5.26
C ASN A 195 1.25 -23.59 -5.51
N SER A 196 1.85 -22.61 -4.84
CA SER A 196 3.27 -22.22 -4.94
C SER A 196 3.70 -21.70 -6.32
N SER A 197 4.91 -21.13 -6.39
CA SER A 197 5.57 -20.72 -7.64
C SER A 197 5.88 -21.88 -8.60
N SER A 198 5.76 -23.13 -8.13
CA SER A 198 5.90 -24.32 -8.97
C SER A 198 4.55 -24.82 -9.53
N GLY A 199 3.45 -24.14 -9.20
CA GLY A 199 2.11 -24.45 -9.68
C GLY A 199 1.89 -24.11 -11.16
N ASP A 200 0.66 -24.34 -11.62
CA ASP A 200 0.25 -24.16 -13.01
C ASP A 200 -0.56 -22.88 -13.28
N GLY A 201 -0.66 -22.02 -12.27
CA GLY A 201 -1.47 -20.81 -12.28
C GLY A 201 -0.97 -19.77 -13.28
N ARG A 202 -1.91 -19.21 -14.05
CA ARG A 202 -1.66 -18.29 -15.15
C ARG A 202 -2.54 -17.06 -15.07
N LEU A 203 -2.00 -15.91 -15.46
CA LEU A 203 -2.76 -14.69 -15.71
C LEU A 203 -3.05 -14.55 -17.21
N SER A 204 -4.31 -14.35 -17.58
CA SER A 204 -4.72 -14.20 -18.98
C SER A 204 -5.82 -13.16 -19.20
N LEU A 205 -5.71 -12.39 -20.28
CA LEU A 205 -6.79 -11.52 -20.75
C LEU A 205 -8.04 -12.30 -21.22
N LYS A 206 -7.91 -13.61 -21.50
CA LYS A 206 -9.04 -14.45 -21.90
C LYS A 206 -9.86 -14.85 -20.66
N SER A 207 -11.16 -14.57 -20.71
CA SER A 207 -12.11 -14.97 -19.66
C SER A 207 -12.07 -16.47 -19.38
N ALA A 208 -12.36 -16.83 -18.13
CA ALA A 208 -12.35 -18.21 -17.64
C ALA A 208 -13.21 -19.15 -18.50
N CYS A 209 -12.73 -20.38 -18.63
CA CYS A 209 -13.49 -21.53 -19.11
C CYS A 209 -13.91 -22.37 -17.90
N ASP A 210 -14.53 -23.53 -18.13
CA ASP A 210 -14.93 -24.48 -17.09
C ASP A 210 -13.66 -25.13 -16.46
N GLU A 211 -12.95 -24.37 -15.62
CA GLU A 211 -11.71 -24.74 -14.93
C GLU A 211 -12.00 -25.09 -13.46
N PRO A 212 -11.27 -26.06 -12.88
CA PRO A 212 -11.43 -26.40 -11.47
C PRO A 212 -10.96 -25.25 -10.57
N ALA A 213 -11.51 -25.18 -9.35
CA ALA A 213 -11.06 -24.25 -8.33
C ALA A 213 -9.73 -24.70 -7.70
N ASP A 214 -8.82 -23.75 -7.48
CA ASP A 214 -7.63 -23.94 -6.65
C ASP A 214 -8.00 -24.04 -5.17
N ARG A 215 -7.27 -24.86 -4.42
CA ARG A 215 -7.54 -25.11 -3.00
C ARG A 215 -6.26 -24.98 -2.19
N PHE A 216 -6.36 -24.40 -1.00
CA PHE A 216 -5.29 -24.39 -0.03
C PHE A 216 -5.82 -24.45 1.39
N THR A 217 -4.94 -24.71 2.35
CA THR A 217 -5.25 -24.69 3.78
C THR A 217 -4.53 -23.53 4.42
N TYR A 218 -5.29 -22.59 4.97
CA TYR A 218 -4.76 -21.54 5.83
C TYR A 218 -4.70 -22.04 7.28
N ASP A 219 -3.50 -22.04 7.85
CA ASP A 219 -3.26 -22.32 9.27
C ASP A 219 -2.88 -21.02 10.00
N PRO A 220 -3.72 -20.50 10.91
CA PRO A 220 -3.41 -19.32 11.70
C PRO A 220 -2.15 -19.43 12.58
N GLU A 221 -1.68 -20.63 12.93
CA GLU A 221 -0.42 -20.82 13.67
C GLU A 221 0.82 -20.69 12.76
N MET A 222 0.62 -20.77 11.44
CA MET A 222 1.67 -20.68 10.42
C MET A 222 1.28 -19.69 9.30
N PRO A 223 1.03 -18.40 9.61
CA PRO A 223 0.61 -17.44 8.60
C PRO A 223 1.73 -17.17 7.58
N VAL A 224 1.35 -16.80 6.35
CA VAL A 224 2.28 -16.26 5.35
C VAL A 224 2.96 -15.03 5.94
N GLN A 225 4.29 -14.99 5.89
CA GLN A 225 5.08 -13.91 6.48
C GLN A 225 5.10 -12.70 5.55
N THR A 226 4.89 -11.50 6.11
CA THR A 226 5.01 -10.24 5.37
C THR A 226 6.46 -10.00 4.96
N LEU A 227 6.69 -9.82 3.66
CA LEU A 227 7.99 -9.53 3.06
C LEU A 227 7.89 -8.24 2.24
N GLY A 228 8.24 -7.10 2.84
CA GLY A 228 8.09 -5.80 2.19
C GLY A 228 6.63 -5.34 2.12
N GLY A 229 6.34 -4.45 1.18
CA GLY A 229 5.02 -3.82 1.00
C GLY A 229 4.96 -2.45 1.66
N ASN A 230 3.75 -1.96 1.91
CA ASN A 230 3.49 -0.63 2.46
C ASN A 230 3.56 -0.57 4.00
N ASN A 231 4.56 -1.22 4.60
CA ASN A 231 4.69 -1.28 6.06
C ASN A 231 5.28 0.00 6.67
N CYS A 232 5.02 0.18 7.97
CA CYS A 232 5.54 1.27 8.79
C CYS A 232 5.71 0.82 10.25
N CYS A 233 6.53 1.43 11.09
CA CYS A 233 7.49 2.53 10.89
C CYS A 233 8.86 2.11 11.43
N SER A 234 9.13 0.81 11.30
CA SER A 234 10.23 0.09 11.90
C SER A 234 10.62 -1.06 10.96
N PRO A 235 11.33 -0.73 9.85
CA PRO A 235 11.74 -1.72 8.84
C PRO A 235 12.65 -2.82 9.40
N GLU A 236 13.29 -2.56 10.54
CA GLU A 236 14.07 -3.53 11.31
C GLU A 236 13.21 -4.61 11.99
N ILE A 237 11.90 -4.35 12.17
CA ILE A 237 10.93 -5.29 12.74
C ILE A 237 10.08 -5.93 11.63
N VAL A 238 9.46 -5.09 10.79
CA VAL A 238 8.67 -5.52 9.63
C VAL A 238 9.15 -4.74 8.41
N PRO A 239 9.78 -5.39 7.41
CA PRO A 239 10.35 -4.71 6.27
C PRO A 239 9.30 -3.99 5.42
N TRP A 240 9.64 -2.81 4.90
CA TRP A 240 8.86 -2.05 3.91
C TRP A 240 9.51 -2.10 2.54
N GLY A 241 8.77 -1.72 1.49
CA GLY A 241 9.35 -1.60 0.15
C GLY A 241 9.32 -2.90 -0.67
N PRO A 242 9.98 -2.90 -1.83
CA PRO A 242 10.13 -4.08 -2.67
C PRO A 242 11.10 -5.08 -2.05
N TYR A 243 10.62 -6.31 -1.89
CA TYR A 243 11.37 -7.48 -1.43
C TYR A 243 11.06 -8.68 -2.32
N ASP A 244 11.97 -9.65 -2.31
CA ASP A 244 11.84 -10.89 -3.06
C ASP A 244 10.75 -11.80 -2.45
N GLN A 245 9.70 -12.06 -3.22
CA GLN A 245 8.56 -12.87 -2.77
C GLN A 245 8.78 -14.38 -2.91
N ARG A 246 9.85 -14.83 -3.57
CA ARG A 246 10.13 -16.27 -3.76
C ARG A 246 10.03 -17.12 -2.48
N PRO A 247 10.48 -16.67 -1.29
CA PRO A 247 10.31 -17.45 -0.05
C PRO A 247 8.83 -17.64 0.36
N ALA A 248 7.98 -16.63 0.13
CA ALA A 248 6.54 -16.73 0.40
C ALA A 248 5.84 -17.58 -0.68
N GLU A 249 6.18 -17.36 -1.94
CA GLU A 249 5.64 -18.09 -3.09
C GLU A 249 6.02 -19.58 -3.08
N ALA A 250 7.02 -20.02 -2.31
CA ALA A 250 7.34 -21.44 -2.16
C ALA A 250 6.33 -22.23 -1.32
N ARG A 251 5.40 -21.55 -0.64
CA ARG A 251 4.42 -22.19 0.24
C ARG A 251 3.20 -22.71 -0.51
N ASN A 252 2.62 -23.81 -0.03
CA ASN A 252 1.41 -24.40 -0.62
C ASN A 252 0.14 -23.60 -0.32
N ASP A 253 0.14 -22.71 0.67
CA ASP A 253 -0.97 -21.80 0.97
C ASP A 253 -0.86 -20.45 0.27
N VAL A 254 0.07 -20.32 -0.68
CA VAL A 254 0.20 -19.16 -1.56
C VAL A 254 -0.10 -19.62 -2.98
N LEU A 255 -1.18 -19.10 -3.57
CA LEU A 255 -1.54 -19.38 -4.96
C LEU A 255 -0.82 -18.38 -5.88
N CYS A 256 -0.07 -18.87 -6.86
CA CYS A 256 0.70 -18.04 -7.78
C CYS A 256 0.09 -18.08 -9.18
N TYR A 257 -0.19 -16.91 -9.74
CA TYR A 257 -0.69 -16.77 -11.12
C TYR A 257 0.22 -15.79 -11.87
N THR A 258 0.85 -16.26 -12.94
CA THR A 258 1.83 -15.45 -13.68
C THR A 258 1.48 -15.40 -15.16
N THR A 259 1.76 -14.27 -15.81
CA THR A 259 1.62 -14.19 -17.27
C THR A 259 2.65 -15.10 -17.95
N ALA A 260 2.51 -15.31 -19.26
CA ALA A 260 3.69 -15.65 -20.05
C ALA A 260 4.74 -14.53 -19.96
N VAL A 261 5.99 -14.83 -20.31
CA VAL A 261 7.03 -13.80 -20.45
C VAL A 261 6.51 -12.73 -21.41
N LEU A 262 6.52 -11.48 -20.96
CA LEU A 262 6.05 -10.35 -21.76
C LEU A 262 6.99 -10.13 -22.95
N GLU A 263 6.44 -10.08 -24.15
CA GLU A 263 7.19 -9.78 -25.38
C GLU A 263 7.41 -8.27 -25.58
N GLU A 264 6.57 -7.45 -24.96
CA GLU A 264 6.58 -5.99 -25.01
C GLU A 264 6.49 -5.40 -23.60
N ASN A 265 6.95 -4.16 -23.44
CA ASN A 265 6.85 -3.46 -22.17
C ASN A 265 5.38 -3.21 -21.81
N LEU A 266 4.97 -3.60 -20.61
CA LEU A 266 3.66 -3.33 -20.05
C LEU A 266 3.78 -2.32 -18.92
N GLU A 267 3.17 -1.15 -19.10
CA GLU A 267 3.04 -0.17 -18.02
C GLU A 267 1.71 -0.40 -17.27
N VAL A 268 1.80 -0.52 -15.95
CA VAL A 268 0.64 -0.60 -15.05
C VAL A 268 0.71 0.60 -14.12
N THR A 269 -0.16 1.60 -14.33
CA THR A 269 -0.25 2.80 -13.50
C THR A 269 -1.70 3.16 -13.26
N GLY A 270 -2.17 2.97 -12.02
CA GLY A 270 -3.56 3.20 -11.64
C GLY A 270 -3.96 2.38 -10.41
N PRO A 271 -5.23 2.49 -9.99
CA PRO A 271 -5.81 1.61 -8.99
C PRO A 271 -5.78 0.15 -9.46
N ILE A 272 -5.46 -0.77 -8.54
CA ILE A 272 -5.49 -2.22 -8.79
C ILE A 272 -6.58 -2.84 -7.93
N HIS A 273 -7.45 -3.64 -8.56
CA HIS A 273 -8.53 -4.33 -7.90
C HIS A 273 -8.51 -5.81 -8.26
N LEU A 274 -8.77 -6.68 -7.28
CA LEU A 274 -9.03 -8.09 -7.49
C LEU A 274 -10.52 -8.38 -7.25
N ARG A 275 -11.17 -9.00 -8.23
CA ARG A 275 -12.48 -9.62 -8.05
C ARG A 275 -12.30 -11.13 -7.87
N LEU A 276 -12.49 -11.60 -6.65
CA LEU A 276 -12.30 -13.01 -6.28
C LEU A 276 -13.65 -13.70 -6.07
N PHE A 277 -13.79 -14.91 -6.62
CA PHE A 277 -14.83 -15.86 -6.25
C PHE A 277 -14.17 -16.93 -5.38
N ALA A 278 -14.56 -16.99 -4.11
CA ALA A 278 -13.92 -17.89 -3.15
C ALA A 278 -14.93 -18.44 -2.14
N GLU A 279 -14.57 -19.58 -1.56
CA GLU A 279 -15.28 -20.25 -0.47
C GLU A 279 -14.30 -20.62 0.64
N THR A 280 -14.80 -20.72 1.87
CA THR A 280 -14.06 -21.22 3.02
C THR A 280 -14.97 -22.16 3.81
N ASP A 281 -14.39 -23.17 4.45
CA ASP A 281 -15.07 -24.05 5.42
C ASP A 281 -15.19 -23.41 6.81
N GLY A 282 -14.50 -22.28 7.04
CA GLY A 282 -14.62 -21.44 8.23
C GLY A 282 -15.84 -20.51 8.19
N LEU A 283 -16.19 -19.95 9.36
CA LEU A 283 -17.24 -18.93 9.46
C LEU A 283 -16.78 -17.55 8.97
N ASP A 284 -15.47 -17.31 8.97
CA ASP A 284 -14.82 -16.08 8.52
C ASP A 284 -13.35 -16.38 8.19
N THR A 285 -12.75 -15.60 7.29
CA THR A 285 -11.34 -15.69 6.89
C THR A 285 -10.89 -14.37 6.27
N ASP A 286 -9.59 -14.22 6.03
CA ASP A 286 -9.03 -13.11 5.28
C ASP A 286 -8.62 -13.59 3.87
N TRP A 287 -8.79 -12.73 2.87
CA TRP A 287 -8.30 -12.94 1.50
C TRP A 287 -7.30 -11.84 1.16
N THR A 288 -6.09 -12.23 0.78
CA THR A 288 -5.02 -11.30 0.38
C THR A 288 -4.70 -11.46 -1.10
N ALA A 289 -4.19 -10.39 -1.70
CA ALA A 289 -3.67 -10.40 -3.05
C ALA A 289 -2.46 -9.47 -3.13
N MET A 290 -1.47 -9.87 -3.94
CA MET A 290 -0.26 -9.08 -4.17
C MET A 290 0.05 -9.09 -5.66
N LEU A 291 0.32 -7.90 -6.22
CA LEU A 291 0.85 -7.76 -7.56
C LEU A 291 2.37 -7.80 -7.51
N VAL A 292 2.98 -8.62 -8.36
CA VAL A 292 4.41 -8.90 -8.37
C VAL A 292 4.96 -8.72 -9.79
N ASP A 293 6.11 -8.07 -9.90
CA ASP A 293 6.92 -7.95 -11.12
C ASP A 293 8.07 -8.97 -11.06
N VAL A 294 7.97 -10.01 -11.89
CA VAL A 294 8.96 -11.10 -11.96
C VAL A 294 10.01 -10.78 -13.02
N SER A 295 11.23 -10.50 -12.56
CA SER A 295 12.34 -10.19 -13.45
C SER A 295 12.89 -11.43 -14.16
N PRO A 296 13.68 -11.27 -15.24
CA PRO A 296 14.33 -12.39 -15.93
C PRO A 296 15.29 -13.23 -15.07
N THR A 297 15.75 -12.70 -13.93
CA THR A 297 16.58 -13.45 -12.97
C THR A 297 15.77 -14.32 -12.02
N GLY A 298 14.44 -14.22 -12.10
CA GLY A 298 13.49 -14.84 -11.18
C GLY A 298 13.24 -14.04 -9.91
N TYR A 299 13.86 -12.88 -9.71
CA TYR A 299 13.51 -12.02 -8.57
C TYR A 299 12.06 -11.56 -8.69
N ALA A 300 11.25 -11.85 -7.67
CA ALA A 300 9.82 -11.61 -7.63
C ALA A 300 9.54 -10.36 -6.78
N LYS A 301 9.44 -9.19 -7.42
CA LYS A 301 9.34 -7.89 -6.74
C LYS A 301 7.89 -7.55 -6.46
N ASN A 302 7.47 -7.48 -5.20
CA ASN A 302 6.14 -6.97 -4.86
C ASN A 302 5.98 -5.49 -5.23
N LEU A 303 4.83 -5.14 -5.80
CA LEU A 303 4.48 -3.78 -6.21
C LEU A 303 3.45 -3.16 -5.28
N CYS A 304 2.34 -3.87 -5.04
CA CYS A 304 1.27 -3.46 -4.13
C CYS A 304 0.52 -4.71 -3.66
N ASP A 305 -0.15 -4.60 -2.53
CA ASP A 305 -0.95 -5.66 -1.94
C ASP A 305 -2.21 -5.11 -1.28
N GLY A 306 -3.15 -6.01 -0.98
CA GLY A 306 -4.39 -5.68 -0.31
C GLY A 306 -4.96 -6.90 0.41
N ILE A 307 -5.88 -6.63 1.33
CA ILE A 307 -6.56 -7.63 2.14
C ILE A 307 -8.05 -7.27 2.25
N ILE A 308 -8.90 -8.29 2.22
CA ILE A 308 -10.30 -8.17 2.64
C ILE A 308 -10.62 -9.26 3.66
N ARG A 309 -11.14 -8.85 4.81
CA ARG A 309 -11.71 -9.78 5.78
C ARG A 309 -13.12 -10.13 5.35
N ALA A 310 -13.44 -11.41 5.25
CA ALA A 310 -14.67 -11.89 4.62
C ALA A 310 -15.95 -11.35 5.30
N ARG A 311 -15.93 -11.08 6.62
CA ARG A 311 -17.06 -10.41 7.31
C ARG A 311 -17.38 -9.00 6.82
N TYR A 312 -16.46 -8.34 6.09
CA TYR A 312 -16.59 -6.98 5.53
C TYR A 312 -16.72 -6.95 4.00
N ARG A 313 -17.01 -8.09 3.37
CA ARG A 313 -17.21 -8.20 1.91
C ARG A 313 -18.47 -7.51 1.40
#